data_AF-A0A090R0I1-F1
#
_entry.id   AF-A0A090R0I1-F1
#
_cell.length_a   1.000
_cell.length_b   1.000
_cell.length_c   1.000
_cell.angle_alpha   90.00
_cell.angle_beta   90.00
_cell.angle_gamma   90.00
#
_symmetry.space_group_name_H-M   'P 1'
#
loop_
_entity.id
_entity.type
_entity.pdbx_description
1 polymer ?
#
loop_
_entity_poly.entity_id
_entity_poly.type
_entity_poly.pdbx_seq_one_letter_code
_entity_poly.pdbx_strand_id
1 'polypeptide(L)'
;MPLQATAGVTHTPHHSSQSQPDLLIKDVYKKAKLQGVMDYQVFKEGYTAYFNTKGRKKQLLTIIDYSKPSTQKRFYVIDLKRNKLVYYTYVTHGVNSGGKVATKFSNVVNSRQTSLGTFLTDNTYYGGNGYSLR
;
A
#
# COMPACT_ATOMS: atom_id res chain seq x y z
N MET A 1 59.66 31.89 -4.80
CA MET A 1 58.77 31.86 -3.62
C MET A 1 57.33 31.88 -4.13
N PRO A 2 56.54 30.78 -4.03
CA PRO A 2 55.16 30.78 -4.52
C PRO A 2 54.17 31.25 -3.44
N LEU A 3 53.18 32.07 -3.85
CA LEU A 3 51.99 32.40 -3.05
C LEU A 3 51.07 31.17 -2.97
N GLN A 4 50.60 30.84 -1.78
CA GLN A 4 49.61 29.79 -1.53
C GLN A 4 48.21 30.27 -1.95
N ALA A 5 47.53 29.51 -2.80
CA ALA A 5 46.11 29.67 -3.09
C ALA A 5 45.28 28.86 -2.08
N THR A 6 44.44 29.53 -1.30
CA THR A 6 43.47 28.90 -0.40
C THR A 6 42.20 28.55 -1.17
N ALA A 7 41.92 27.26 -1.34
CA ALA A 7 40.66 26.78 -1.91
C ALA A 7 39.58 26.78 -0.82
N GLY A 8 38.59 27.67 -0.94
CA GLY A 8 37.38 27.63 -0.12
C GLY A 8 36.50 26.46 -0.55
N VAL A 9 36.41 25.43 0.29
CA VAL A 9 35.45 24.32 0.12
C VAL A 9 34.09 24.78 0.62
N THR A 10 33.22 25.22 -0.30
CA THR A 10 31.81 25.44 0.00
C THR A 10 31.13 24.09 0.19
N HIS A 11 30.90 23.71 1.44
CA HIS A 11 29.96 22.64 1.78
C HIS A 11 28.54 23.14 1.51
N THR A 12 27.97 22.75 0.37
CA THR A 12 26.53 22.90 0.11
C THR A 12 25.77 21.92 1.01
N PRO A 13 24.89 22.38 1.91
CA PRO A 13 24.04 21.48 2.67
C PRO A 13 22.98 20.88 1.73
N HIS A 14 23.06 19.57 1.48
CA HIS A 14 21.98 18.80 0.87
C HIS A 14 20.79 18.72 1.83
N HIS A 15 19.96 19.77 1.88
CA HIS A 15 18.62 19.67 2.43
C HIS A 15 17.78 18.83 1.47
N SER A 16 17.55 17.57 1.84
CA SER A 16 16.59 16.69 1.18
C SER A 16 15.17 17.21 1.41
N SER A 17 14.75 18.17 0.59
CA SER A 17 13.37 18.64 0.55
C SER A 17 12.47 17.50 0.08
N GLN A 18 11.62 16.99 0.97
CA GLN A 18 10.62 15.99 0.62
C GLN A 18 9.69 16.58 -0.44
N SER A 19 9.42 15.82 -1.51
CA SER A 19 8.54 16.25 -2.59
C SER A 19 7.12 16.51 -2.05
N GLN A 20 6.41 17.48 -2.62
CA GLN A 20 5.03 17.80 -2.20
C GLN A 20 4.08 16.58 -2.18
N PRO A 21 4.16 15.62 -3.14
CA PRO A 21 3.38 14.38 -3.08
C PRO A 21 3.69 13.54 -1.83
N ASP A 22 4.96 13.43 -1.45
CA ASP A 22 5.36 12.64 -0.28
C ASP A 22 4.82 13.26 1.02
N LEU A 23 4.73 14.59 1.10
CA LEU A 23 4.14 15.29 2.25
C LEU A 23 2.64 15.01 2.36
N LEU A 24 1.91 15.02 1.24
CA LEU A 24 0.47 14.70 1.21
C LEU A 24 0.21 13.25 1.66
N ILE A 25 1.00 12.30 1.17
CA ILE A 25 0.86 10.88 1.55
C ILE A 25 1.10 10.71 3.05
N LYS A 26 2.13 11.36 3.60
CA LYS A 26 2.40 11.35 5.05
C LYS A 26 1.27 11.98 5.86
N ASP A 27 0.68 13.06 5.39
CA ASP A 27 -0.46 13.71 6.05
C ASP A 27 -1.68 12.79 6.11
N VAL A 28 -2.05 12.16 4.99
CA VAL A 28 -3.15 11.18 4.95
C VAL A 28 -2.85 10.00 5.88
N TYR A 29 -1.63 9.48 5.85
CA TYR A 29 -1.19 8.37 6.72
C TYR A 29 -1.35 8.70 8.21
N LYS A 30 -1.03 9.95 8.61
CA LYS A 30 -1.25 10.47 9.97
C LYS A 30 -2.73 10.66 10.29
N LYS A 31 -3.48 11.33 9.43
CA LYS A 31 -4.92 11.59 9.64
C LYS A 31 -5.72 10.30 9.79
N ALA A 32 -5.39 9.28 9.00
CA ALA A 32 -5.99 7.96 9.07
C ALA A 32 -5.52 7.09 10.26
N LYS A 33 -4.60 7.61 11.10
CA LYS A 33 -4.06 6.94 12.30
C LYS A 33 -3.46 5.56 11.99
N LEU A 34 -2.67 5.48 10.92
CA LEU A 34 -2.10 4.22 10.45
C LEU A 34 -0.77 3.85 11.12
N GLN A 35 -0.17 4.78 11.88
CA GLN A 35 1.06 4.54 12.65
C GLN A 35 0.90 3.35 13.59
N GLY A 36 1.82 2.39 13.51
CA GLY A 36 1.80 1.18 14.33
C GLY A 36 0.77 0.13 13.89
N VAL A 37 -0.09 0.44 12.92
CA VAL A 37 -1.08 -0.49 12.36
C VAL A 37 -0.61 -1.05 11.02
N MET A 38 -0.09 -0.19 10.16
CA MET A 38 0.42 -0.52 8.83
C MET A 38 1.83 0.07 8.67
N ASP A 39 2.68 -0.58 7.89
CA ASP A 39 3.96 0.00 7.52
C ASP A 39 3.77 1.19 6.55
N TYR A 40 4.53 2.26 6.75
CA TYR A 40 4.39 3.47 5.94
C TYR A 40 4.70 3.23 4.46
N GLN A 41 5.70 2.39 4.16
CA GLN A 41 6.10 2.09 2.79
C GLN A 41 5.00 1.29 2.07
N VAL A 42 4.38 0.32 2.76
CA VAL A 42 3.22 -0.41 2.25
C VAL A 42 2.04 0.53 1.95
N PHE A 43 1.76 1.49 2.84
CA PHE A 43 0.73 2.49 2.60
C PHE A 43 1.09 3.39 1.40
N LYS A 44 2.32 3.87 1.32
CA LYS A 44 2.81 4.74 0.24
C LYS A 44 2.64 4.06 -1.12
N GLU A 45 3.07 2.80 -1.24
CA GLU A 45 2.93 2.02 -2.47
C GLU A 45 1.47 1.83 -2.86
N GLY A 46 0.61 1.44 -1.90
CA GLY A 46 -0.82 1.30 -2.12
C GLY A 46 -1.50 2.62 -2.51
N TYR A 47 -1.10 3.74 -1.90
CA TYR A 47 -1.61 5.07 -2.24
C TYR A 47 -1.15 5.52 -3.62
N THR A 48 0.11 5.27 -4.00
CA THR A 48 0.61 5.60 -5.34
C THR A 48 -0.08 4.75 -6.42
N ALA A 49 -0.19 3.43 -6.21
CA ALA A 49 -0.92 2.52 -7.11
C ALA A 49 -2.41 2.91 -7.22
N TYR A 50 -2.99 3.23 -6.06
CA TYR A 50 -4.05 4.19 -5.80
C TYR A 50 -4.28 5.12 -6.96
N PHE A 51 -3.53 6.22 -6.95
CA PHE A 51 -3.68 7.38 -7.82
C PHE A 51 -3.21 7.17 -9.27
N ASN A 52 -2.45 6.11 -9.55
CA ASN A 52 -2.04 5.74 -10.91
C ASN A 52 -3.08 4.91 -11.68
N THR A 53 -4.04 4.27 -10.99
CA THR A 53 -5.06 3.42 -11.64
C THR A 53 -6.23 4.20 -12.23
N LYS A 54 -6.43 4.16 -13.56
CA LYS A 54 -7.57 4.83 -14.21
C LYS A 54 -8.90 4.12 -13.91
N GLY A 55 -10.03 4.83 -14.07
CA GLY A 55 -11.38 4.23 -13.97
C GLY A 55 -11.90 3.95 -12.56
N ARG A 56 -11.22 4.41 -11.51
CA ARG A 56 -11.67 4.29 -10.11
C ARG A 56 -12.98 5.04 -9.90
N LYS A 57 -13.96 4.37 -9.29
CA LYS A 57 -15.28 4.95 -8.97
C LYS A 57 -15.44 5.38 -7.51
N LYS A 58 -14.65 4.82 -6.60
CA LYS A 58 -14.78 5.00 -5.14
C LYS A 58 -13.47 5.45 -4.52
N GLN A 59 -13.53 6.28 -3.48
CA GLN A 59 -12.39 6.73 -2.67
C GLN A 59 -12.06 5.77 -1.52
N LEU A 60 -12.09 4.47 -1.82
CA LEU A 60 -11.76 3.39 -0.89
C LEU A 60 -10.50 2.68 -1.40
N LEU A 61 -9.45 2.72 -0.59
CA LEU A 61 -8.21 1.99 -0.82
C LEU A 61 -8.23 0.72 0.02
N THR A 62 -8.17 -0.44 -0.63
CA THR A 62 -8.01 -1.73 0.03
C THR A 62 -6.59 -2.23 -0.16
N ILE A 63 -5.92 -2.61 0.93
CA ILE A 63 -4.56 -3.15 0.91
C ILE A 63 -4.60 -4.51 1.60
N ILE A 64 -3.93 -5.49 0.99
CA ILE A 64 -3.62 -6.77 1.63
C ILE A 64 -2.11 -6.94 1.69
N ASP A 65 -1.59 -7.02 2.91
CA ASP A 65 -0.16 -7.18 3.15
C ASP A 65 0.20 -8.66 3.33
N TYR A 66 0.57 -9.33 2.23
CA TYR A 66 0.92 -10.75 2.25
C TYR A 66 2.28 -11.07 2.89
N SER A 67 3.09 -10.06 3.26
CA SER A 67 4.31 -10.29 4.04
C SER A 67 3.99 -10.81 5.46
N LYS A 68 2.79 -10.51 5.97
CA LYS A 68 2.30 -10.98 7.26
C LYS A 68 1.61 -12.35 7.15
N PRO A 69 1.70 -13.21 8.18
CA PRO A 69 0.99 -14.50 8.19
C PRO A 69 -0.54 -14.33 8.20
N SER A 70 -1.27 -15.32 7.68
CA SER A 70 -2.73 -15.36 7.67
C SER A 70 -3.37 -15.33 9.06
N THR A 71 -2.61 -15.69 10.10
CA THR A 71 -3.01 -15.61 11.51
C THR A 71 -2.89 -14.21 12.10
N GLN A 72 -2.54 -13.20 11.30
CA GLN A 72 -2.49 -11.80 11.71
C GLN A 72 -3.42 -10.96 10.84
N LYS A 73 -3.93 -9.87 11.42
CA LYS A 73 -4.69 -8.89 10.66
C LYS A 73 -3.77 -8.21 9.64
N ARG A 74 -4.16 -8.30 8.37
CA ARG A 74 -3.37 -7.84 7.22
C ARG A 74 -4.23 -7.36 6.05
N PHE A 75 -5.54 -7.27 6.26
CA PHE A 75 -6.51 -6.68 5.34
C PHE A 75 -6.93 -5.33 5.87
N TYR A 76 -6.73 -4.29 5.07
CA TYR A 76 -6.98 -2.91 5.44
C TYR A 76 -7.91 -2.25 4.42
N VAL A 77 -8.89 -1.49 4.90
CA VAL A 77 -9.74 -0.64 4.06
C VAL A 77 -9.64 0.79 4.58
N ILE A 78 -9.17 1.70 3.75
CA ILE A 78 -8.98 3.11 4.06
C ILE A 78 -9.95 3.95 3.23
N ASP A 79 -10.80 4.73 3.91
CA ASP A 79 -11.61 5.78 3.30
C ASP A 79 -10.72 7.00 3.10
N LEU A 80 -10.29 7.22 1.85
CA LEU A 80 -9.40 8.32 1.46
C LEU A 80 -10.15 9.66 1.42
N LYS A 81 -11.48 9.67 1.30
CA LYS A 81 -12.27 10.90 1.37
C LYS A 81 -12.30 11.44 2.79
N ARG A 82 -12.43 10.54 3.78
CA ARG A 82 -12.52 10.89 5.21
C ARG A 82 -11.19 10.73 5.95
N ASN A 83 -10.13 10.26 5.28
CA ASN A 83 -8.85 9.89 5.87
C ASN A 83 -9.05 8.99 7.10
N LYS A 84 -9.69 7.83 6.93
CA LYS A 84 -10.04 6.95 8.05
C LYS A 84 -9.80 5.49 7.70
N LEU A 85 -9.14 4.75 8.60
CA LEU A 85 -9.13 3.29 8.59
C LEU A 85 -10.53 2.77 8.95
N VAL A 86 -11.19 2.12 7.99
CA VAL A 86 -12.55 1.59 8.13
C VAL A 86 -12.53 0.14 8.59
N TYR A 87 -11.64 -0.68 8.03
CA TYR A 87 -11.47 -2.08 8.41
C TYR A 87 -10.00 -2.44 8.60
N TYR A 88 -9.74 -3.24 9.63
CA TYR A 88 -8.45 -3.87 9.89
C TYR A 88 -8.71 -5.29 10.43
N THR A 89 -8.57 -6.29 9.57
CA THR A 89 -9.02 -7.67 9.85
C THR A 89 -8.14 -8.73 9.18
N TYR A 90 -8.48 -10.00 9.42
CA TYR A 90 -7.85 -11.19 8.85
C TYR A 90 -8.32 -11.42 7.41
N VAL A 91 -7.48 -12.07 6.60
CA VAL A 91 -7.86 -12.54 5.26
C VAL A 91 -7.04 -13.77 4.88
N THR A 92 -7.70 -14.71 4.21
CA THR A 92 -7.09 -15.93 3.68
C THR A 92 -6.27 -15.62 2.42
N HIS A 93 -5.64 -16.65 1.85
CA HIS A 93 -4.97 -16.59 0.55
C HIS A 93 -5.23 -17.90 -0.20
N GLY A 94 -4.86 -17.96 -1.48
CA GLY A 94 -5.07 -19.15 -2.30
C GLY A 94 -4.42 -20.39 -1.69
N VAL A 95 -5.07 -21.54 -1.80
CA VAL A 95 -4.60 -22.80 -1.19
C VAL A 95 -3.22 -23.24 -1.71
N ASN A 96 -2.84 -22.81 -2.91
CA ASN A 96 -1.54 -23.10 -3.51
C ASN A 96 -0.49 -21.99 -3.27
N SER A 97 -0.81 -20.98 -2.46
CA SER A 97 0.08 -19.84 -2.18
C SER A 97 0.98 -20.03 -0.98
N GLY A 98 0.77 -21.05 -0.16
CA GLY A 98 1.54 -21.31 1.05
C GLY A 98 0.66 -21.83 2.19
N GLY A 99 1.26 -21.95 3.38
CA GLY A 99 0.56 -22.35 4.60
C GLY A 99 0.20 -21.13 5.45
N LYS A 100 0.92 -20.93 6.56
CA LYS A 100 0.71 -19.76 7.43
C LYS A 100 1.09 -18.44 6.73
N VAL A 101 2.14 -18.46 5.89
CA VAL A 101 2.61 -17.31 5.11
C VAL A 101 2.45 -17.63 3.63
N ALA A 102 2.00 -16.65 2.85
CA ALA A 102 1.91 -16.78 1.40
C ALA A 102 3.30 -16.52 0.79
N THR A 103 3.86 -17.52 0.12
CA THR A 103 5.21 -17.47 -0.47
C THR A 103 5.19 -17.69 -1.98
N LYS A 104 4.04 -18.09 -2.55
CA LYS A 104 3.87 -18.34 -3.98
C LYS A 104 2.65 -17.59 -4.51
N PHE A 105 2.78 -16.97 -5.67
CA PHE A 105 1.75 -16.16 -6.29
C PHE A 105 1.68 -16.44 -7.78
N SER A 106 0.50 -16.30 -8.37
CA SER A 106 0.33 -16.48 -9.81
C SER A 106 -0.87 -15.73 -10.34
N ASN A 107 -0.75 -15.24 -11.56
CA ASN A 107 -1.82 -14.63 -12.34
C ASN A 107 -2.38 -15.61 -13.40
N VAL A 108 -1.92 -16.86 -13.39
CA VAL A 108 -2.42 -17.93 -14.28
C VAL A 108 -3.78 -18.42 -13.78
N VAL A 109 -4.74 -18.48 -14.71
CA VAL A 109 -6.09 -18.99 -14.46
C VAL A 109 -6.01 -20.42 -13.90
N ASN A 110 -6.86 -20.73 -12.91
CA ASN A 110 -6.91 -22.04 -12.23
C ASN A 110 -5.64 -22.45 -11.45
N SER A 111 -4.67 -21.55 -11.23
CA SER A 111 -3.50 -21.85 -10.38
C SER A 111 -3.86 -22.11 -8.91
N ARG A 112 -5.02 -21.62 -8.45
CA ARG A 112 -5.47 -21.59 -7.05
C ARG A 112 -4.49 -20.84 -6.13
N GLN A 113 -3.67 -19.98 -6.71
CA GLN A 113 -2.76 -19.09 -6.01
C GLN A 113 -3.39 -17.70 -5.96
N THR A 114 -3.06 -16.96 -4.91
CA THR A 114 -3.31 -15.52 -4.84
C THR A 114 -2.54 -14.83 -5.96
N SER A 115 -3.21 -13.88 -6.61
CA SER A 115 -2.62 -12.98 -7.60
C SER A 115 -2.05 -11.73 -6.93
N LEU A 116 -0.89 -11.27 -7.39
CA LEU A 116 -0.29 -10.01 -6.95
C LEU A 116 -0.56 -8.92 -7.98
N GLY A 117 -0.82 -7.71 -7.50
CA GLY A 117 -1.01 -6.54 -8.36
C GLY A 117 -2.06 -5.59 -7.82
N THR A 118 -2.38 -4.59 -8.64
CA THR A 118 -3.47 -3.64 -8.38
C THR A 118 -4.71 -4.10 -9.11
N PHE A 119 -5.83 -4.17 -8.37
CA PHE A 119 -7.12 -4.60 -8.90
C PHE A 119 -8.14 -3.49 -8.72
N LEU A 120 -9.00 -3.32 -9.72
CA LEU A 120 -10.16 -2.44 -9.63
C LEU A 120 -11.39 -3.32 -9.43
N THR A 121 -12.00 -3.24 -8.25
CA THR A 121 -13.26 -3.93 -7.97
C THR A 121 -14.39 -3.26 -8.74
N ASP A 122 -15.26 -4.05 -9.34
CA ASP A 122 -16.46 -3.56 -10.02
C ASP A 122 -17.63 -3.45 -9.03
N ASN A 123 -18.84 -3.80 -9.47
CA ASN A 123 -20.04 -3.68 -8.66
C ASN A 123 -20.12 -4.79 -7.61
N THR A 124 -20.86 -4.50 -6.55
CA THR A 124 -21.17 -5.45 -5.50
C THR A 124 -22.26 -6.40 -6.00
N TYR A 125 -22.17 -7.67 -5.65
CA TYR A 125 -23.18 -8.67 -5.96
C TYR A 125 -23.44 -9.54 -4.72
N TYR A 126 -24.55 -10.26 -4.70
CA TYR A 126 -24.79 -11.29 -3.70
C TYR A 126 -24.45 -12.65 -4.30
N GLY A 127 -23.43 -13.31 -3.75
CA GLY A 127 -23.02 -14.66 -4.12
C GLY A 127 -23.50 -15.69 -3.10
N GLY A 128 -23.12 -16.96 -3.31
CA GLY A 128 -23.44 -18.04 -2.37
C GLY A 128 -22.88 -17.85 -0.95
N ASN A 129 -21.88 -16.97 -0.79
CA ASN A 129 -21.29 -16.58 0.49
C ASN A 129 -21.77 -15.19 0.98
N GLY A 130 -22.86 -14.66 0.40
CA GLY A 130 -23.43 -13.36 0.76
C GLY A 130 -22.86 -12.18 -0.04
N TYR A 131 -22.92 -10.99 0.55
CA TYR A 131 -22.51 -9.74 -0.10
C TYR A 131 -21.03 -9.77 -0.48
N SER A 132 -20.76 -9.61 -1.76
CA SER A 132 -19.47 -9.83 -2.39
C SER A 132 -19.11 -8.70 -3.35
N LEU A 133 -17.82 -8.54 -3.62
CA LEU A 133 -17.29 -7.64 -4.64
C LEU A 133 -16.83 -8.47 -5.84
N ARG A 134 -17.06 -7.95 -7.05
CA ARG A 134 -16.55 -8.54 -8.29
C ARG A 134 -15.25 -7.88 -8.72
#